data_AF-A0AA92W8V5-F1
#
_entry.id   AF-A0AA92W8V5-F1
#
_cell.length_a   1.000
_cell.length_b   1.000
_cell.length_c   1.000
_cell.angle_alpha   90.00
_cell.angle_beta   90.00
_cell.angle_gamma   90.00
#
_symmetry.space_group_name_H-M   'P 1'
#
loop_
_entity.id
_entity.type
_entity.pdbx_description
1 polymer ?
#
loop_
_entity_poly.entity_id
_entity_poly.type
_entity_poly.pdbx_seq_one_letter_code
_entity_poly.pdbx_strand_id
1 'polypeptide(L)' 'MVSKLIKEHDRRTLLATYLYGVSNLFISGTGIGGFSPLITGDNIGLYNVLFIVFGVMASCTFAYFANNVMKYNNSNV' A
#
# COMPACT_ATOMS: atom_id res chain seq x y z
N MET A 1 20.94 -22.09 -14.49
CA MET A 1 20.76 -20.65 -14.18
C MET A 1 19.29 -20.22 -14.20
N VAL A 2 18.45 -20.74 -15.10
CA VAL A 2 17.01 -20.42 -15.21
C VAL A 2 16.20 -20.66 -13.91
N SER A 3 16.48 -21.74 -13.18
CA SER A 3 15.75 -22.06 -11.92
C SER A 3 15.96 -21.02 -10.80
N LYS A 4 17.14 -20.38 -10.72
CA LYS A 4 17.39 -19.33 -9.71
C LYS A 4 16.62 -18.04 -10.04
N LEU A 5 16.54 -17.68 -11.32
CA LEU A 5 15.78 -16.52 -11.79
C LEU A 5 14.27 -16.66 -11.54
N ILE A 6 13.71 -17.84 -11.80
CA ILE A 6 12.27 -18.12 -11.53
C ILE A 6 11.97 -18.00 -10.04
N LYS A 7 12.83 -18.58 -9.18
CA LYS A 7 12.65 -18.51 -7.72
C LYS A 7 12.75 -17.07 -7.18
N GLU A 8 13.62 -16.26 -7.77
CA GLU A 8 13.76 -14.85 -7.39
C GLU A 8 12.59 -14.00 -7.88
N HIS A 9 12.07 -14.28 -9.08
CA HIS A 9 10.87 -13.64 -9.59
C HIS A 9 9.65 -13.94 -8.71
N ASP A 10 9.47 -15.21 -8.31
CA ASP A 10 8.38 -15.65 -7.44
C ASP A 10 8.42 -14.96 -6.06
N ARG A 11 9.60 -14.84 -5.45
CA ARG A 11 9.78 -14.07 -4.20
C ARG A 11 9.43 -12.59 -4.35
N ARG A 12 9.74 -11.97 -5.49
CA ARG A 12 9.44 -10.55 -5.74
C ARG A 12 7.95 -10.33 -5.97
N THR A 13 7.30 -11.24 -6.69
CA THR A 13 5.84 -11.23 -6.87
C THR A 13 5.12 -11.40 -5.53
N LEU A 14 5.58 -12.32 -4.68
CA LEU A 14 5.05 -12.48 -3.32
C LEU A 14 5.18 -11.19 -2.49
N LEU A 15 6.35 -10.54 -2.53
CA LEU A 15 6.59 -9.29 -1.82
C LEU A 15 5.72 -8.13 -2.34
N ALA A 16 5.57 -8.01 -3.66
CA ALA A 16 4.69 -7.02 -4.27
C ALA A 16 3.22 -7.25 -3.85
N THR A 17 2.74 -8.49 -3.90
CA THR A 17 1.39 -8.84 -3.44
C THR A 17 1.19 -8.50 -1.97
N TYR A 18 2.20 -8.75 -1.12
CA TYR A 18 2.15 -8.37 0.29
C TYR A 18 2.07 -6.85 0.48
N LEU A 19 2.89 -6.08 -0.24
CA LEU A 19 2.89 -4.62 -0.18
C LEU A 19 1.57 -4.02 -0.70
N TYR A 20 0.99 -4.60 -1.75
CA TYR A 20 -0.35 -4.23 -2.23
C TYR A 20 -1.43 -4.56 -1.19
N GLY A 21 -1.34 -5.73 -0.53
CA GLY A 21 -2.24 -6.11 0.55
C GLY A 21 -2.19 -5.12 1.72
N VAL A 22 -0.99 -4.72 2.14
CA VAL A 22 -0.78 -3.68 3.16
C VAL A 22 -1.34 -2.34 2.72
N SER A 23 -1.12 -1.93 1.46
CA SER A 23 -1.67 -0.69 0.91
C SER A 23 -3.21 -0.66 0.95
N ASN A 24 -3.86 -1.76 0.54
CA ASN A 24 -5.32 -1.89 0.63
C ASN A 24 -5.81 -1.84 2.08
N LEU A 25 -5.08 -2.47 3.01
CA LEU A 25 -5.40 -2.43 4.43
C LEU A 25 -5.32 -1.00 5.00
N PHE A 26 -4.33 -0.23 4.59
CA PHE A 26 -4.22 1.19 4.94
C PHE A 26 -5.38 2.00 4.36
N ILE A 27 -5.76 1.79 3.10
CA ILE A 27 -6.92 2.48 2.50
C ILE A 27 -8.21 2.14 3.26
N SER A 28 -8.47 0.86 3.52
CA SER A 28 -9.69 0.44 4.24
C SER A 28 -9.68 0.90 5.69
N GLY A 29 -8.55 0.79 6.39
CA GLY A 29 -8.41 1.23 7.78
C GLY A 29 -8.53 2.75 7.92
N THR A 30 -8.02 3.48 6.93
CA THR A 30 -8.16 4.95 6.84
C THR A 30 -9.59 5.36 6.53
N GLY A 31 -10.29 4.61 5.67
CA GLY A 31 -11.72 4.79 5.46
C GLY A 31 -12.49 4.63 6.77
N ILE A 32 -12.35 3.48 7.45
CA ILE A 32 -13.08 3.22 8.69
C ILE A 32 -12.70 4.23 9.79
N GLY A 33 -11.40 4.52 9.96
CA GLY A 33 -10.92 5.46 10.98
C GLY A 33 -11.30 6.92 10.70
N GLY A 34 -11.17 7.35 9.44
CA GLY A 34 -11.49 8.70 9.00
C GLY A 34 -12.99 9.00 8.98
N PHE A 35 -13.83 7.98 8.73
CA PHE A 35 -15.30 8.07 8.82
C PHE A 35 -15.87 7.71 10.19
N SER A 36 -15.04 7.25 11.14
CA SER A 36 -15.43 7.01 12.54
C SER A 36 -16.20 8.18 13.19
N PRO A 37 -15.85 9.46 12.96
CA PRO A 37 -16.59 10.61 13.52
C PRO A 37 -18.04 10.69 13.02
N LEU A 38 -18.28 10.22 11.79
CA LEU A 38 -19.62 10.15 11.19
C LEU A 38 -20.51 9.14 11.92
N ILE A 39 -19.92 8.11 12.54
CA ILE A 39 -20.61 7.08 13.33
C ILE A 39 -20.75 7.52 14.79
N THR A 40 -19.75 8.19 15.37
CA THR A 40 -19.77 8.67 16.75
C THR A 40 -20.65 9.92 16.94
N GLY A 41 -21.06 10.59 15.85
CA GLY A 41 -21.87 11.81 15.90
C GLY A 41 -21.08 13.04 16.33
N ASP A 42 -19.74 12.95 16.27
CA ASP A 42 -18.82 13.99 16.68
C ASP A 42 -18.41 14.85 15.47
N ASN A 43 -18.03 16.10 15.70
CA ASN A 43 -17.68 16.99 14.60
C ASN A 43 -16.47 16.45 13.83
N ILE A 44 -16.50 16.54 12.49
CA ILE A 44 -15.35 16.19 11.63
C ILE A 44 -14.24 17.21 11.89
N GLY A 45 -13.41 16.92 12.89
CA GLY A 45 -12.27 17.74 13.26
C GLY A 45 -11.14 17.61 12.24
N LEU A 46 -10.30 18.65 12.18
CA LEU A 46 -9.09 18.75 11.36
C LEU A 46 -8.17 17.50 11.50
N TYR A 47 -8.13 16.91 12.69
CA TYR A 47 -7.36 15.70 12.98
C TYR A 47 -7.82 14.47 12.17
N ASN A 48 -9.11 14.29 11.90
CA ASN A 48 -9.60 13.16 11.10
C ASN A 48 -9.24 13.31 9.63
N VAL A 49 -9.34 14.52 9.09
CA VAL A 49 -8.93 14.80 7.71
C VAL A 49 -7.42 14.58 7.55
N LEU A 50 -6.61 14.98 8.54
CA LEU A 50 -5.17 14.69 8.56
C LEU A 50 -4.89 13.19 8.56
N PHE A 51 -5.59 12.39 9.37
CA PHE A 51 -5.46 10.93 9.35
C PHE A 51 -5.80 10.33 7.99
N ILE A 52 -6.83 10.85 7.31
CA ILE A 52 -7.18 10.42 5.95
C ILE A 52 -6.05 10.70 4.96
N VAL A 53 -5.53 11.93 4.98
CA VAL A 53 -4.45 12.34 4.08
C VAL A 53 -3.16 11.54 4.34
N PHE A 54 -2.79 11.33 5.60
CA PHE A 54 -1.63 10.50 5.95
C PHE A 54 -1.80 9.03 5.54
N GLY A 55 -3.00 8.47 5.72
CA GLY A 55 -3.30 7.10 5.29
C GLY A 55 -3.21 6.90 3.78
N VAL A 56 -3.72 7.85 3.00
CA VAL A 56 -3.61 7.84 1.53
C VAL A 56 -2.15 8.00 1.09
N MET A 57 -1.40 8.93 1.69
CA MET A 57 0.02 9.11 1.38
C MET A 57 0.86 7.85 1.69
N ALA A 58 0.60 7.20 2.83
CA ALA A 58 1.26 5.95 3.19
C ALA A 58 0.94 4.84 2.18
N SER A 59 -0.34 4.69 1.80
CA SER A 59 -0.77 3.73 0.78
C SER A 59 -0.09 3.97 -0.58
N CYS A 60 -0.02 5.22 -1.05
CA CYS A 60 0.69 5.57 -2.28
C CYS A 60 2.19 5.22 -2.20
N THR A 61 2.83 5.44 -1.05
CA THR A 61 4.25 5.11 -0.84
C THR A 61 4.48 3.61 -0.90
N PHE A 62 3.62 2.80 -0.26
CA PHE A 62 3.69 1.34 -0.33
C PHE A 62 3.45 0.80 -1.75
N ALA A 63 2.50 1.37 -2.49
CA ALA A 63 2.26 1.01 -3.89
C ALA A 63 3.45 1.38 -4.79
N TYR A 64 4.07 2.54 -4.58
CA TYR A 64 5.29 2.93 -5.28
C TYR A 64 6.46 1.99 -4.97
N PHE A 65 6.60 1.57 -3.71
CA PHE A 65 7.64 0.62 -3.30
C PHE A 65 7.41 -0.76 -3.94
N ALA A 66 6.15 -1.25 -3.99
CA ALA A 66 5.79 -2.49 -4.66
C ALA A 66 6.15 -2.47 -6.16
N ASN A 67 5.87 -1.36 -6.84
CA ASN A 67 6.20 -1.19 -8.25
C ASN A 67 7.71 -1.14 -8.49
N ASN A 68 8.50 -0.53 -7.59
CA ASN A 68 9.96 -0.53 -7.66
C ASN A 68 10.56 -1.92 -7.43
N VAL A 69 10.00 -2.71 -6.50
CA VAL A 69 10.40 -4.11 -6.27
C VAL A 69 10.24 -4.95 -7.54
N MET A 70 9.20 -4.69 -8.36
CA MET A 70 8.96 -5.38 -9.63
C MET A 70 9.80 -4.85 -10.81
N LYS A 71 10.17 -3.57 -10.83
CA LYS A 71 10.77 -2.91 -12.02
C LYS A 71 12.21 -3.31 -12.36
N TYR A 72 12.95 -3.99 -11.48
CA TYR A 72 14.38 -4.26 -11.67
C TYR A 72 14.74 -5.23 -12.81
N ASN A 73 13.75 -5.74 -13.57
CA ASN A 73 14.00 -6.63 -14.71
C ASN A 73 13.67 -6.02 -16.08
N ASN A 74 13.17 -4.78 -16.17
CA ASN A 74 12.83 -4.18 -17.48
C ASN A 74 13.98 -3.37 -18.13
N SER A 75 15.21 -3.45 -17.60
CA SER A 75 16.40 -2.82 -18.21
C SER A 75 17.28 -3.80 -18.99
N ASN A 76 16.88 -5.06 -19.16
CA ASN A 76 17.65 -6.07 -19.90
C ASN A 76 16.82 -6.84 -20.92
N VAL A 77 15.87 -6.17 -21.59
CA VAL A 77 15.36 -6.61 -22.90
C VAL A 77 15.93 -5.67 -23.95
#